data_AF-A0A7V5CJV9-F1
#
_entry.id   AF-A0A7V5CJV9-F1
#
_cell.length_a   1.000
_cell.length_b   1.000
_cell.length_c   1.000
_cell.angle_alpha   90.00
_cell.angle_beta   90.00
_cell.angle_gamma   90.00
#
_symmetry.space_group_name_H-M   'P 1'
#
loop_
_entity.id
_entity.type
_entity.pdbx_description
1 polymer ?
#
loop_
_entity_poly.entity_id
_entity_poly.type
_entity_poly.pdbx_seq_one_letter_code
_entity_poly.pdbx_strand_id
1 'polypeptide(L)'
;MKAILLVVSLVLALTAGAWAETSYTYQMVASTNDWSVPISGTDIINGMTGVITAGGFHPVTSGSTLAEKEQWLTDGQLGTNLQAILADFSTPALQISYMFPEQKVGEIRSFAANSGKDGRVFQDFDVDVFVAGDWYPLIQNVTTGSFYQSNKGKWEGSLIRIYEKGGAGLLEDTPISGVRFTYYMVDNGQDWFLPRGEGGLNTSSVIREIDVTKVPEPASFLALAAGMVGILLRRRSK
;
A
#
# COMPACT_ATOMS: atom_id res chain seq x y z
N MET A 1 41.64 -26.63 -31.76
CA MET A 1 40.90 -25.38 -31.48
C MET A 1 39.51 -25.51 -32.10
N LYS A 2 38.42 -25.39 -31.31
CA LYS A 2 36.99 -25.18 -31.69
C LYS A 2 35.94 -25.91 -30.82
N ALA A 3 36.27 -26.35 -29.61
CA ALA A 3 35.28 -26.96 -28.70
C ALA A 3 35.36 -26.46 -27.25
N ILE A 4 35.91 -25.26 -27.03
CA ILE A 4 36.02 -24.65 -25.69
C ILE A 4 35.68 -23.17 -25.83
N LEU A 5 34.44 -22.85 -26.23
CA LEU A 5 33.94 -21.46 -26.25
C LEU A 5 32.41 -21.38 -26.43
N LEU A 6 31.67 -22.40 -26.00
CA LEU A 6 30.21 -22.40 -26.11
C LEU A 6 29.48 -22.93 -24.86
N VAL A 7 30.12 -22.82 -23.68
CA VAL A 7 29.49 -23.19 -22.38
C VAL A 7 29.51 -22.02 -21.40
N VAL A 8 30.18 -20.90 -21.70
CA VAL A 8 30.27 -19.75 -20.78
C VAL A 8 29.15 -18.72 -21.00
N SER A 9 28.33 -18.86 -22.05
CA SER A 9 27.28 -17.87 -22.36
C SER A 9 25.86 -18.29 -21.94
N LEU A 10 25.68 -19.46 -21.32
CA LEU A 10 24.37 -19.99 -20.91
C LEU A 10 24.18 -20.10 -19.38
N VAL A 11 24.99 -19.37 -18.60
CA VAL A 11 24.89 -19.37 -17.12
C VAL A 11 24.70 -17.95 -16.54
N LEU A 12 24.55 -16.92 -17.36
CA LEU A 12 24.36 -15.52 -16.92
C LEU A 12 22.93 -14.97 -17.10
N ALA A 13 21.94 -15.83 -17.39
CA ALA A 13 20.54 -15.42 -17.60
C ALA A 13 19.57 -15.82 -16.47
N LEU A 14 20.09 -16.19 -15.30
CA LEU A 14 19.35 -16.44 -14.08
C LEU A 14 20.16 -15.72 -13.00
N THR A 15 19.80 -14.53 -12.52
CA THR A 15 18.77 -14.34 -11.50
C THR A 15 18.31 -12.87 -11.48
N ALA A 16 17.37 -12.48 -12.35
CA ALA A 16 16.37 -11.54 -11.85
C ALA A 16 15.45 -12.41 -11.01
N GLY A 17 15.52 -12.30 -9.68
CA GLY A 17 14.53 -12.94 -8.81
C GLY A 17 13.16 -12.46 -9.28
N ALA A 18 12.40 -13.34 -9.93
CA ALA A 18 11.04 -13.00 -10.27
C ALA A 18 10.29 -12.89 -8.94
N TRP A 19 9.91 -11.68 -8.57
CA TRP A 19 8.95 -11.47 -7.49
C TRP A 19 7.73 -12.36 -7.77
N ALA A 20 7.12 -12.91 -6.71
CA ALA A 20 5.84 -13.55 -6.85
C ALA A 20 4.85 -12.60 -7.56
N GLU A 21 3.93 -13.12 -8.37
CA GLU A 21 3.04 -12.30 -9.20
C GLU A 21 2.20 -11.38 -8.30
N THR A 22 2.63 -10.12 -8.19
CA THR A 22 1.94 -9.09 -7.43
C THR A 22 0.70 -8.66 -8.18
N SER A 23 -0.44 -8.62 -7.50
CA SER A 23 -1.72 -8.19 -8.04
C SER A 23 -2.38 -7.21 -7.09
N TYR A 24 -3.48 -6.61 -7.54
CA TYR A 24 -4.31 -5.78 -6.70
C TYR A 24 -5.79 -5.95 -7.00
N THR A 25 -6.62 -5.57 -6.04
CA THR A 25 -8.05 -5.41 -6.21
C THR A 25 -8.48 -4.08 -5.63
N TYR A 26 -9.66 -3.61 -6.01
CA TYR A 26 -10.24 -2.40 -5.46
C TYR A 26 -11.71 -2.61 -5.08
N GLN A 27 -12.17 -1.77 -4.16
CA GLN A 27 -13.57 -1.65 -3.76
C GLN A 27 -13.93 -0.18 -3.73
N MET A 28 -15.10 0.18 -4.25
CA MET A 28 -15.73 1.48 -4.03
C MET A 28 -16.89 1.30 -3.05
N VAL A 29 -16.98 2.14 -2.02
CA VAL A 29 -18.00 2.02 -0.96
C VAL A 29 -18.96 3.20 -0.95
N ALA A 30 -20.23 2.93 -0.64
CA ALA A 30 -21.26 3.96 -0.55
C ALA A 30 -21.17 4.75 0.76
N SER A 31 -20.69 4.12 1.83
CA SER A 31 -20.36 4.71 3.12
C SER A 31 -19.02 4.20 3.64
N THR A 32 -18.33 5.04 4.43
CA THR A 32 -17.09 4.68 5.15
C THR A 32 -17.28 3.62 6.25
N ASN A 33 -18.48 3.07 6.42
CA ASN A 33 -18.73 1.90 7.27
C ASN A 33 -18.79 0.58 6.48
N ASP A 34 -18.75 0.62 5.14
CA ASP A 34 -19.01 -0.55 4.28
C ASP A 34 -17.71 -1.22 3.75
N TRP A 35 -16.58 -1.01 4.40
CA TRP A 35 -15.31 -1.60 3.99
C TRP A 35 -15.35 -3.12 4.12
N SER A 36 -14.90 -3.83 3.07
CA SER A 36 -14.82 -5.29 3.10
C SER A 36 -13.71 -5.80 4.03
N VAL A 37 -12.75 -4.95 4.37
CA VAL A 37 -11.59 -5.26 5.21
C VAL A 37 -11.34 -4.10 6.16
N PRO A 38 -11.11 -4.35 7.47
CA PRO A 38 -10.77 -3.29 8.42
C PRO A 38 -9.29 -2.88 8.29
N ILE A 39 -8.92 -1.79 8.97
CA ILE A 39 -7.51 -1.47 9.25
C ILE A 39 -6.83 -2.65 9.95
N SER A 40 -5.60 -2.93 9.55
CA SER A 40 -4.84 -4.07 10.06
C SER A 40 -4.27 -3.83 11.47
N GLY A 41 -4.55 -4.75 12.39
CA GLY A 41 -3.87 -4.77 13.70
C GLY A 41 -2.40 -5.20 13.65
N THR A 42 -1.90 -5.63 12.49
CA THR A 42 -0.50 -6.03 12.25
C THR A 42 0.20 -5.13 11.23
N ASP A 43 -0.27 -3.90 11.09
CA ASP A 43 0.37 -2.89 10.25
C ASP A 43 1.79 -2.56 10.77
N ILE A 44 2.77 -2.69 9.86
CA ILE A 44 4.19 -2.43 10.10
C ILE A 44 4.45 -0.93 10.22
N ILE A 45 3.71 -0.11 9.47
CA ILE A 45 3.96 1.33 9.39
C ILE A 45 3.09 2.16 10.33
N ASN A 46 2.29 1.50 11.19
CA ASN A 46 1.40 2.17 12.12
C ASN A 46 2.15 3.15 13.02
N GLY A 47 1.68 4.40 13.03
CA GLY A 47 2.20 5.52 13.80
C GLY A 47 3.52 6.08 13.27
N MET A 48 4.00 5.64 12.10
CA MET A 48 5.26 6.13 11.54
C MET A 48 5.07 7.46 10.82
N THR A 49 6.05 8.36 10.98
CA THR A 49 6.17 9.54 10.15
C THR A 49 6.97 9.20 8.90
N GLY A 50 6.37 9.35 7.72
CA GLY A 50 7.05 9.09 6.45
C GLY A 50 8.00 10.22 6.05
N VAL A 51 8.88 9.93 5.09
CA VAL A 51 9.78 10.92 4.47
C VAL A 51 9.23 11.28 3.10
N ILE A 52 8.77 12.54 2.95
CA ILE A 52 8.28 13.08 1.67
C ILE A 52 9.47 13.45 0.78
N THR A 53 9.47 12.96 -0.45
CA THR A 53 10.49 13.25 -1.46
C THR A 53 9.96 14.07 -2.63
N ALA A 54 8.64 14.15 -2.81
CA ALA A 54 7.96 15.02 -3.78
C ALA A 54 6.49 15.24 -3.40
N GLY A 55 5.87 16.30 -3.94
CA GLY A 55 4.47 16.62 -3.64
C GLY A 55 4.25 17.08 -2.20
N GLY A 56 3.11 16.74 -1.62
CA GLY A 56 2.81 17.04 -0.22
C GLY A 56 1.32 16.99 0.10
N PHE A 57 0.91 17.83 1.06
CA PHE A 57 -0.48 17.94 1.50
C PHE A 57 -1.07 19.32 1.17
N HIS A 58 -2.37 19.36 0.94
CA HIS A 58 -3.10 20.59 0.69
C HIS A 58 -3.08 21.53 1.92
N PRO A 59 -3.00 22.86 1.75
CA PRO A 59 -3.00 23.83 2.85
C PRO A 59 -4.29 23.89 3.69
N VAL A 60 -5.43 23.47 3.14
CA VAL A 60 -6.76 23.50 3.84
C VAL A 60 -6.77 22.63 5.10
N THR A 61 -5.82 21.72 5.22
CA THR A 61 -5.47 21.10 6.49
C THR A 61 -4.77 22.12 7.41
N SER A 62 -5.52 23.08 7.93
CA SER A 62 -5.01 24.19 8.74
C SER A 62 -4.73 23.79 10.19
N GLY A 63 -3.63 24.28 10.76
CA GLY A 63 -3.33 24.13 12.19
C GLY A 63 -2.50 22.89 12.56
N SER A 64 -2.29 21.96 11.63
CA SER A 64 -1.43 20.78 11.84
C SER A 64 -0.08 20.92 11.14
N THR A 65 0.95 20.44 11.82
CA THR A 65 2.32 20.29 11.32
C THR A 65 2.40 19.24 10.21
N LEU A 66 3.49 19.26 9.44
CA LEU A 66 3.71 18.26 8.40
C LEU A 66 3.80 16.83 8.97
N ALA A 67 4.50 16.67 10.10
CA ALA A 67 4.65 15.39 10.78
C ALA A 67 3.31 14.79 11.23
N GLU A 68 2.38 15.62 11.73
CA GLU A 68 1.02 15.17 12.06
C GLU A 68 0.27 14.69 10.82
N LYS A 69 0.41 15.38 9.69
CA LYS A 69 -0.23 14.98 8.42
C LYS A 69 0.32 13.68 7.86
N GLU A 70 1.64 13.50 7.96
CA GLU A 70 2.32 12.25 7.57
C GLU A 70 1.86 11.08 8.44
N GLN A 71 1.66 11.31 9.75
CA GLN A 71 1.19 10.30 10.68
C GLN A 71 -0.26 9.89 10.42
N TRP A 72 -1.14 10.80 10.00
CA TRP A 72 -2.54 10.49 9.64
C TRP A 72 -2.70 9.54 8.45
N LEU A 73 -1.64 9.25 7.70
CA LEU A 73 -1.66 8.20 6.68
C LEU A 73 -1.42 6.81 7.26
N THR A 74 -1.12 6.70 8.55
CA THR A 74 -0.68 5.47 9.23
C THR A 74 -1.18 5.40 10.67
N ASP A 75 -2.20 6.17 11.06
CA ASP A 75 -2.56 6.34 12.48
C ASP A 75 -3.50 5.24 13.00
N GLY A 76 -3.80 4.24 12.17
CA GLY A 76 -4.72 3.17 12.49
C GLY A 76 -6.18 3.62 12.49
N GLN A 77 -6.50 4.79 11.94
CA GLN A 77 -7.84 5.37 11.94
C GLN A 77 -8.26 5.80 10.53
N LEU A 78 -9.47 5.42 10.13
CA LEU A 78 -10.05 5.94 8.87
C LEU A 78 -10.51 7.41 8.98
N GLY A 79 -10.38 7.99 10.18
CA GLY A 79 -10.75 9.36 10.54
C GLY A 79 -12.23 9.69 10.31
N THR A 80 -12.67 10.85 10.82
CA THR A 80 -13.98 11.43 10.49
C THR A 80 -13.86 12.76 9.74
N ASN A 81 -12.68 13.39 9.73
CA ASN A 81 -12.44 14.73 9.19
C ASN A 81 -11.42 14.70 8.05
N LEU A 82 -11.53 15.62 7.08
CA LEU A 82 -10.60 15.77 5.95
C LEU A 82 -9.17 16.11 6.45
N GLN A 83 -8.39 15.10 6.79
CA GLN A 83 -7.09 15.26 7.43
C GLN A 83 -5.96 15.25 6.39
N ALA A 84 -5.88 14.24 5.54
CA ALA A 84 -4.82 14.12 4.53
C ALA A 84 -5.32 14.30 3.08
N ILE A 85 -5.74 15.52 2.73
CA ILE A 85 -5.90 15.89 1.31
C ILE A 85 -4.49 16.08 0.74
N LEU A 86 -4.15 15.36 -0.33
CA LEU A 86 -2.84 15.48 -0.98
C LEU A 86 -2.71 16.80 -1.75
N ALA A 87 -1.51 17.11 -2.27
CA ALA A 87 -1.29 18.36 -2.98
C ALA A 87 -1.98 18.36 -4.35
N ASP A 88 -3.01 19.20 -4.48
CA ASP A 88 -3.62 19.54 -5.77
C ASP A 88 -2.60 20.24 -6.69
N PHE A 89 -2.75 20.08 -8.01
CA PHE A 89 -1.85 20.65 -9.03
C PHE A 89 -0.38 20.23 -8.92
N SER A 90 -0.06 19.15 -8.21
CA SER A 90 1.30 18.61 -8.11
C SER A 90 1.41 17.27 -8.82
N THR A 91 2.59 16.97 -9.38
CA THR A 91 2.86 15.70 -10.07
C THR A 91 4.26 15.20 -9.69
N PRO A 92 4.37 14.17 -8.82
CA PRO A 92 3.28 13.46 -8.14
C PRO A 92 2.53 14.34 -7.14
N ALA A 93 1.29 13.97 -6.80
CA ALA A 93 0.53 14.64 -5.74
C ALA A 93 1.20 14.44 -4.37
N LEU A 94 1.72 13.23 -4.13
CA LEU A 94 2.56 12.90 -2.98
C LEU A 94 3.51 11.76 -3.34
N GLN A 95 4.79 11.88 -2.99
CA GLN A 95 5.70 10.75 -2.88
C GLN A 95 6.24 10.67 -1.47
N ILE A 96 5.97 9.57 -0.78
CA ILE A 96 6.30 9.35 0.63
C ILE A 96 6.89 7.96 0.83
N SER A 97 7.88 7.85 1.71
CA SER A 97 8.55 6.58 2.02
C SER A 97 8.61 6.30 3.52
N TYR A 98 8.51 5.03 3.87
CA TYR A 98 8.58 4.52 5.23
C TYR A 98 9.67 3.47 5.31
N MET A 99 10.63 3.67 6.20
CA MET A 99 11.75 2.76 6.44
C MET A 99 11.56 2.04 7.77
N PHE A 100 11.66 0.72 7.78
CA PHE A 100 11.41 -0.10 8.96
C PHE A 100 12.43 -1.25 9.04
N PRO A 101 12.60 -1.91 10.22
CA PRO A 101 13.42 -3.11 10.32
C PRO A 101 13.01 -4.14 9.28
N GLU A 102 13.92 -4.96 8.78
CA GLU A 102 13.60 -5.95 7.75
C GLU A 102 12.43 -6.86 8.18
N GLN A 103 11.38 -6.95 7.34
CA GLN A 103 10.14 -7.70 7.60
C GLN A 103 9.59 -8.32 6.31
N LYS A 104 8.84 -9.42 6.45
CA LYS A 104 8.01 -9.99 5.38
C LYS A 104 6.66 -9.28 5.34
N VAL A 105 6.19 -8.95 4.14
CA VAL A 105 4.91 -8.23 3.92
C VAL A 105 3.88 -9.18 3.33
N GLY A 106 2.69 -9.24 3.94
CA GLY A 106 1.58 -10.08 3.49
C GLY A 106 0.66 -9.37 2.50
N GLU A 107 0.33 -8.11 2.76
CA GLU A 107 -0.60 -7.30 1.96
C GLU A 107 -0.36 -5.81 2.24
N ILE A 108 -0.55 -4.96 1.24
CA ILE A 108 -0.60 -3.50 1.37
C ILE A 108 -2.03 -3.03 1.12
N ARG A 109 -2.53 -2.09 1.91
CA ARG A 109 -3.86 -1.49 1.74
C ARG A 109 -3.74 0.02 1.66
N SER A 110 -4.57 0.64 0.82
CA SER A 110 -4.72 2.09 0.77
C SER A 110 -6.20 2.45 0.79
N PHE A 111 -6.59 3.25 1.77
CA PHE A 111 -7.95 3.70 2.01
C PHE A 111 -8.06 5.17 1.61
N ALA A 112 -9.04 5.51 0.79
CA ALA A 112 -9.39 6.89 0.48
C ALA A 112 -10.86 7.14 0.81
N ALA A 113 -11.18 8.32 1.36
CA ALA A 113 -12.56 8.64 1.67
C ALA A 113 -12.83 10.14 1.68
N ASN A 114 -13.98 10.50 1.10
CA ASN A 114 -14.48 11.85 1.11
C ASN A 114 -16.00 11.87 1.35
N SER A 115 -16.42 12.48 2.45
CA SER A 115 -17.83 12.67 2.78
C SER A 115 -18.57 13.60 1.81
N GLY A 116 -17.84 14.44 1.07
CA GLY A 116 -18.37 15.23 -0.04
C GLY A 116 -18.82 14.38 -1.24
N LYS A 117 -18.40 13.11 -1.30
CA LYS A 117 -18.70 12.16 -2.39
C LYS A 117 -18.37 12.71 -3.78
N ASP A 118 -17.24 13.41 -3.88
CA ASP A 118 -16.68 13.99 -5.10
C ASP A 118 -15.60 13.06 -5.71
N GLY A 119 -14.91 13.51 -6.76
CA GLY A 119 -13.84 12.73 -7.42
C GLY A 119 -12.65 12.32 -6.54
N ARG A 120 -12.44 12.93 -5.37
CA ARG A 120 -11.26 12.69 -4.50
C ARG A 120 -11.32 11.37 -3.73
N VAL A 121 -12.30 10.52 -4.00
CA VAL A 121 -12.33 9.12 -3.54
C VAL A 121 -11.53 8.18 -4.44
N PHE A 122 -11.26 8.58 -5.69
CA PHE A 122 -10.46 7.75 -6.60
C PHE A 122 -8.99 7.74 -6.15
N GLN A 123 -8.25 6.71 -6.51
CA GLN A 123 -6.82 6.60 -6.24
C GLN A 123 -6.10 6.17 -7.52
N ASP A 124 -4.91 6.72 -7.73
CA ASP A 124 -3.97 6.31 -8.76
C ASP A 124 -2.55 6.43 -8.17
N PHE A 125 -1.85 5.30 -8.01
CA PHE A 125 -0.52 5.30 -7.39
C PHE A 125 0.37 4.15 -7.84
N ASP A 126 1.66 4.30 -7.54
CA ASP A 126 2.69 3.28 -7.67
C ASP A 126 3.28 2.94 -6.31
N VAL A 127 3.82 1.71 -6.18
CA VAL A 127 4.50 1.25 -4.97
C VAL A 127 5.88 0.73 -5.33
N ASP A 128 6.90 1.26 -4.64
CA ASP A 128 8.26 0.73 -4.65
C ASP A 128 8.59 0.11 -3.28
N VAL A 129 9.52 -0.83 -3.25
CA VAL A 129 10.03 -1.46 -2.03
C VAL A 129 11.54 -1.27 -1.91
N PHE A 130 12.02 -1.15 -0.68
CA PHE A 130 13.45 -1.03 -0.40
C PHE A 130 14.04 -2.38 0.02
N VAL A 131 14.97 -2.88 -0.78
CA VAL A 131 15.60 -4.19 -0.61
C VAL A 131 17.09 -4.07 -0.86
N ALA A 132 17.91 -4.65 0.03
CA ALA A 132 19.36 -4.71 -0.11
C ALA A 132 20.06 -3.35 -0.39
N GLY A 133 19.48 -2.24 0.06
CA GLY A 133 20.07 -0.91 -0.07
C GLY A 133 19.55 -0.08 -1.25
N ASP A 134 18.58 -0.57 -2.03
CA ASP A 134 18.03 0.16 -3.18
C ASP A 134 16.50 0.04 -3.29
N TRP A 135 15.89 0.94 -4.05
CA TRP A 135 14.45 0.99 -4.34
C TRP A 135 14.11 0.24 -5.63
N TYR A 136 13.13 -0.65 -5.57
CA TYR A 136 12.65 -1.42 -6.71
C TYR A 136 11.13 -1.29 -6.88
N PRO A 137 10.61 -1.15 -8.11
CA PRO A 137 9.17 -1.15 -8.35
C PRO A 137 8.56 -2.48 -7.93
N LEU A 138 7.54 -2.42 -7.06
CA LEU A 138 6.72 -3.57 -6.70
C LEU A 138 5.53 -3.68 -7.66
N ILE A 139 4.79 -2.59 -7.84
CA ILE A 139 3.67 -2.50 -8.76
C ILE A 139 3.44 -1.06 -9.21
N GLN A 140 3.00 -0.89 -10.46
CA GLN A 140 2.73 0.40 -11.08
C GLN A 140 1.31 0.45 -11.64
N ASN A 141 0.76 1.66 -11.77
CA ASN A 141 -0.58 1.92 -12.30
C ASN A 141 -1.69 1.23 -11.48
N VAL A 142 -1.61 1.36 -10.16
CA VAL A 142 -2.63 0.85 -9.25
C VAL A 142 -3.76 1.86 -9.16
N THR A 143 -4.95 1.50 -9.65
CA THR A 143 -6.08 2.43 -9.75
C THR A 143 -7.36 1.91 -9.11
N THR A 144 -8.21 2.82 -8.64
CA THR A 144 -9.59 2.49 -8.28
C THR A 144 -10.47 2.53 -9.51
N GLY A 145 -10.95 1.38 -9.99
CA GLY A 145 -11.88 1.36 -11.11
C GLY A 145 -11.24 1.68 -12.46
N SER A 146 -12.11 1.78 -13.46
CA SER A 146 -11.74 2.19 -14.80
C SER A 146 -11.77 3.71 -14.91
N PHE A 147 -10.88 4.26 -15.74
CA PHE A 147 -10.92 5.68 -16.10
C PHE A 147 -12.23 6.05 -16.82
N TYR A 148 -12.49 7.36 -16.88
CA TYR A 148 -13.72 7.97 -17.38
C TYR A 148 -14.95 7.54 -16.59
N GLN A 149 -14.79 7.41 -15.28
CA GLN A 149 -15.86 7.16 -14.32
C GLN A 149 -16.07 8.40 -13.48
N SER A 150 -17.33 8.80 -13.29
CA SER A 150 -17.65 9.97 -12.47
C SER A 150 -18.22 9.59 -11.10
N ASN A 151 -17.73 10.24 -10.03
CA ASN A 151 -18.30 10.12 -8.69
C ASN A 151 -19.24 11.28 -8.36
N LYS A 152 -20.43 11.32 -8.98
CA LYS A 152 -21.45 12.36 -8.72
C LYS A 152 -22.28 12.04 -7.47
N GLY A 153 -21.64 11.97 -6.31
CA GLY A 153 -22.33 11.70 -5.05
C GLY A 153 -22.58 10.22 -4.75
N LYS A 154 -21.95 9.30 -5.48
CA LYS A 154 -22.26 7.86 -5.40
C LYS A 154 -21.45 7.14 -4.33
N TRP A 155 -20.15 7.37 -4.29
CA TRP A 155 -19.21 6.71 -3.40
C TRP A 155 -18.64 7.68 -2.39
N GLU A 156 -18.51 7.22 -1.15
CA GLU A 156 -17.88 7.97 -0.05
C GLU A 156 -16.43 7.56 0.15
N GLY A 157 -16.03 6.40 -0.39
CA GLY A 157 -14.64 5.98 -0.30
C GLY A 157 -14.26 4.85 -1.24
N SER A 158 -12.97 4.55 -1.24
CA SER A 158 -12.36 3.45 -1.96
C SER A 158 -11.26 2.75 -1.15
N LEU A 159 -11.08 1.47 -1.41
CA LEU A 159 -10.06 0.61 -0.83
C LEU A 159 -9.31 -0.05 -1.99
N ILE A 160 -7.99 0.02 -1.97
CA ILE A 160 -7.12 -0.82 -2.80
C ILE A 160 -6.39 -1.79 -1.89
N ARG A 161 -6.31 -3.05 -2.32
CA ARG A 161 -5.52 -4.10 -1.68
C ARG A 161 -4.53 -4.65 -2.69
N ILE A 162 -3.24 -4.61 -2.35
CA ILE A 162 -2.14 -5.17 -3.14
C ILE A 162 -1.68 -6.44 -2.42
N TYR A 163 -1.68 -7.57 -3.13
CA TYR A 163 -1.46 -8.89 -2.56
C TYR A 163 -0.78 -9.79 -3.60
N GLU A 164 -0.22 -10.91 -3.14
CA GLU A 164 0.29 -11.93 -4.05
C GLU A 164 -0.88 -12.72 -4.67
N LYS A 165 -0.91 -12.86 -5.99
CA LYS A 165 -1.97 -13.60 -6.70
C LYS A 165 -2.10 -15.07 -6.27
N GLY A 166 -1.03 -15.68 -5.77
CA GLY A 166 -1.00 -17.04 -5.23
C GLY A 166 -1.53 -17.19 -3.79
N GLY A 167 -1.66 -16.08 -3.06
CA GLY A 167 -2.21 -16.04 -1.71
C GLY A 167 -1.25 -16.44 -0.57
N ALA A 168 0.05 -16.66 -0.82
CA ALA A 168 1.02 -16.99 0.22
C ALA A 168 1.46 -15.73 1.00
N GLY A 169 1.53 -14.59 0.32
CA GLY A 169 1.73 -13.27 0.93
C GLY A 169 2.60 -12.43 0.01
N LEU A 170 2.28 -11.14 -0.14
CA LEU A 170 2.84 -10.24 -1.16
C LEU A 170 4.37 -10.35 -1.34
N LEU A 171 5.10 -10.52 -0.24
CA LEU A 171 6.56 -10.68 -0.20
C LEU A 171 6.96 -11.67 0.92
N GLU A 172 6.33 -12.85 0.96
CA GLU A 172 6.63 -13.84 2.00
C GLU A 172 8.08 -14.37 1.94
N ASP A 173 8.66 -14.52 0.74
CA ASP A 173 10.02 -15.06 0.59
C ASP A 173 11.12 -14.00 0.47
N THR A 174 10.74 -12.72 0.36
CA THR A 174 11.70 -11.62 0.20
C THR A 174 11.41 -10.55 1.23
N PRO A 175 12.12 -10.55 2.37
CA PRO A 175 11.91 -9.52 3.36
C PRO A 175 12.42 -8.16 2.84
N ILE A 176 11.72 -7.10 3.20
CA ILE A 176 11.99 -5.73 2.77
C ILE A 176 12.20 -4.83 4.00
N SER A 177 12.85 -3.69 3.81
CA SER A 177 13.11 -2.72 4.89
C SER A 177 12.52 -1.34 4.61
N GLY A 178 11.67 -1.22 3.60
CA GLY A 178 10.90 0.00 3.36
C GLY A 178 9.90 -0.13 2.23
N VAL A 179 8.94 0.78 2.23
CA VAL A 179 7.98 0.99 1.14
C VAL A 179 7.94 2.46 0.75
N ARG A 180 7.66 2.74 -0.52
CA ARG A 180 7.41 4.08 -1.04
C ARG A 180 6.13 4.08 -1.85
N PHE A 181 5.30 5.06 -1.59
CA PHE A 181 4.07 5.30 -2.34
C PHE A 181 4.24 6.57 -3.18
N THR A 182 3.86 6.50 -4.44
CA THR A 182 3.79 7.66 -5.32
C THR A 182 2.36 7.84 -5.80
N TYR A 183 1.63 8.77 -5.19
CA TYR A 183 0.25 9.12 -5.54
C TYR A 183 0.20 10.19 -6.61
N TYR A 184 -0.74 10.03 -7.55
CA TYR A 184 -0.98 10.97 -8.64
C TYR A 184 -2.30 11.72 -8.46
N MET A 185 -2.50 12.76 -9.27
CA MET A 185 -3.80 13.42 -9.38
C MET A 185 -4.80 12.46 -10.03
N VAL A 186 -6.05 12.53 -9.58
CA VAL A 186 -7.09 11.55 -9.93
C VAL A 186 -8.32 12.20 -10.55
N ASP A 187 -8.59 13.46 -10.24
CA ASP A 187 -9.81 14.14 -10.68
C ASP A 187 -9.52 15.47 -11.39
N ASN A 188 -10.45 15.88 -12.26
CA ASN A 188 -10.36 17.11 -13.03
C ASN A 188 -11.13 18.30 -12.41
N GLY A 189 -11.61 18.16 -11.17
CA GLY A 189 -12.41 19.13 -10.47
C GLY A 189 -13.90 19.07 -10.82
N GLN A 190 -14.32 18.07 -11.61
CA GLN A 190 -15.71 17.82 -12.00
C GLN A 190 -16.16 16.39 -11.68
N ASP A 191 -15.47 15.75 -10.73
CA ASP A 191 -15.72 14.40 -10.24
C ASP A 191 -15.46 13.29 -11.25
N TRP A 192 -14.61 13.50 -12.26
CA TRP A 192 -14.23 12.49 -13.26
C TRP A 192 -12.84 11.91 -12.99
N PHE A 193 -12.79 10.58 -12.89
CA PHE A 193 -11.53 9.85 -12.83
C PHE A 193 -10.87 9.81 -14.21
N LEU A 194 -9.72 10.44 -14.37
CA LEU A 194 -8.98 10.50 -15.64
C LEU A 194 -7.60 9.84 -15.52
N PRO A 195 -7.04 9.29 -16.61
CA PRO A 195 -5.72 8.69 -16.58
C PRO A 195 -4.62 9.73 -16.34
N ARG A 196 -3.61 9.35 -15.54
CA ARG A 196 -2.41 10.16 -15.34
C ARG A 196 -1.81 10.59 -16.69
N GLY A 197 -1.44 11.87 -16.78
CA GLY A 197 -0.90 12.47 -18.01
C GLY A 197 -1.95 12.99 -19.01
N GLU A 198 -3.24 12.72 -18.79
CA GLU A 198 -4.29 13.44 -19.51
C GLU A 198 -4.39 14.90 -19.01
N GLY A 199 -4.62 15.82 -19.94
CA GLY A 199 -4.77 17.24 -19.62
C GLY A 199 -6.01 17.49 -18.77
N GLY A 200 -5.90 18.40 -17.79
CA GLY A 200 -7.02 18.83 -16.96
C GLY A 200 -7.14 18.15 -15.61
N LEU A 201 -6.30 17.14 -15.30
CA LEU A 201 -6.13 16.64 -13.94
C LEU A 201 -5.60 17.75 -13.02
N ASN A 202 -6.26 17.97 -11.89
CA ASN A 202 -5.91 19.06 -10.98
C ASN A 202 -6.17 18.74 -9.50
N THR A 203 -6.94 17.70 -9.20
CA THR A 203 -7.29 17.35 -7.83
C THR A 203 -6.77 15.97 -7.47
N SER A 204 -6.38 15.85 -6.21
CA SER A 204 -5.79 14.65 -5.64
C SER A 204 -6.74 13.96 -4.66
N SER A 205 -6.46 12.69 -4.40
CA SER A 205 -7.25 11.85 -3.49
C SER A 205 -7.23 12.39 -2.05
N VAL A 206 -8.28 12.08 -1.29
CA VAL A 206 -8.25 12.17 0.18
C VAL A 206 -7.88 10.79 0.72
N ILE A 207 -6.58 10.56 0.91
CA ILE A 207 -6.09 9.33 1.54
C ILE A 207 -6.38 9.39 3.04
N ARG A 208 -6.79 8.25 3.60
CA ARG A 208 -7.19 8.10 4.99
C ARG A 208 -6.25 7.24 5.79
N GLU A 209 -5.77 6.17 5.18
CA GLU A 209 -4.90 5.21 5.85
C GLU A 209 -4.16 4.40 4.80
N ILE A 210 -2.96 3.98 5.16
CA ILE A 210 -2.12 3.05 4.42
C ILE A 210 -1.67 1.96 5.40
N ASP A 211 -2.02 0.71 5.12
CA ASP A 211 -1.52 -0.43 5.90
C ASP A 211 -0.44 -1.17 5.10
N VAL A 212 0.63 -1.59 5.78
CA VAL A 212 1.60 -2.57 5.30
C VAL A 212 1.59 -3.74 6.28
N THR A 213 0.83 -4.78 5.95
CA THR A 213 0.57 -5.88 6.89
C THR A 213 1.70 -6.90 6.89
N LYS A 214 2.06 -7.42 8.07
CA LYS A 214 2.96 -8.58 8.18
C LYS A 214 2.33 -9.84 7.58
N VAL A 215 3.16 -10.73 7.04
CA VAL A 215 2.73 -12.11 6.78
C VAL A 215 2.27 -12.74 8.10
N PRO A 216 1.04 -13.28 8.18
CA PRO A 216 0.59 -13.96 9.39
C PRO A 216 1.53 -15.12 9.73
N GLU A 217 1.98 -15.23 10.99
CA GLU A 217 2.71 -16.42 11.40
C GLU A 217 1.82 -17.66 11.24
N PRO A 218 2.31 -18.76 10.65
CA PRO A 218 1.50 -19.96 10.49
C PRO A 218 1.11 -20.50 11.87
N ALA A 219 -0.19 -20.69 12.08
CA ALA A 219 -0.79 -21.13 13.35
C ALA A 219 -0.23 -22.46 13.91
N SER A 220 0.52 -23.20 13.10
CA SER A 220 1.22 -24.43 13.46
C SER A 220 2.27 -24.24 14.56
N PHE A 221 2.90 -23.06 14.69
CA PHE A 221 3.85 -22.80 15.78
C PHE A 221 3.16 -22.72 17.16
N LEU A 222 1.97 -22.12 17.23
CA LEU A 222 1.16 -22.09 18.45
C LEU A 222 0.64 -23.48 18.83
N ALA A 223 0.24 -24.29 17.85
CA ALA A 223 -0.18 -25.67 18.09
C ALA A 223 0.97 -26.56 18.59
N LEU A 224 2.19 -26.37 18.07
CA LEU A 224 3.39 -27.09 18.53
C LEU A 224 3.76 -26.67 19.97
N ALA A 225 3.70 -25.37 20.29
CA ALA A 225 3.96 -24.87 21.64
C ALA A 225 2.93 -25.40 22.66
N ALA A 226 1.65 -25.39 22.31
CA ALA A 226 0.58 -25.96 23.13
C ALA A 226 0.74 -27.48 23.29
N GLY A 227 1.14 -28.19 22.23
CA GLY A 227 1.45 -29.62 22.26
C GLY A 227 2.62 -29.96 23.18
N MET A 228 3.71 -29.16 23.16
CA MET A 228 4.87 -29.35 24.02
C MET A 228 4.55 -29.05 25.50
N VAL A 229 3.76 -28.02 25.79
CA VAL A 229 3.28 -27.74 27.17
C VAL A 229 2.38 -28.88 27.67
N GLY A 230 1.49 -29.42 26.82
CA GLY A 230 0.68 -30.58 27.15
C GLY A 230 1.50 -31.83 27.48
N ILE A 231 2.59 -32.09 26.74
CA ILE A 231 3.51 -33.21 27.01
C ILE A 231 4.29 -33.00 28.32
N LEU A 232 4.73 -31.77 28.60
CA LEU A 232 5.47 -31.44 29.83
C LEU A 232 4.58 -31.52 31.08
N LEU A 233 3.32 -31.07 30.99
CA LEU A 233 2.35 -31.18 32.08
C LEU A 233 1.96 -32.64 32.35
N ARG A 234 1.81 -33.47 31.32
CA ARG A 234 1.50 -34.90 31.45
C ARG A 234 2.65 -35.73 32.04
N ARG A 235 3.89 -35.25 31.96
CA ARG A 235 5.06 -35.87 32.60
C ARG A 235 5.21 -35.55 34.09
N ARG A 236 4.55 -34.50 34.59
CA ARG A 236 4.57 -34.14 36.02
C ARG A 236 3.43 -34.77 36.84
N SER A 237 2.46 -35.40 36.17
CA SER A 237 1.31 -36.05 36.80
C SER A 237 1.45 -37.58 36.90
N LYS A 238 2.68 -38.11 36.77
CA LYS A 238 3.06 -39.49 37.06
C LYS A 238 4.18 -39.45 38.07
#